data_AF-A0A1W1DCY8-F1
#
_entry.id   AF-A0A1W1DCY8-F1
#
_cell.length_a   1.000
_cell.length_b   1.000
_cell.length_c   1.000
_cell.angle_alpha   90.00
_cell.angle_beta   90.00
_cell.angle_gamma   90.00
#
_symmetry.space_group_name_H-M   'P 1'
#
loop_
_entity.id
_entity.type
_entity.pdbx_description
1 polymer ?
#
loop_
_entity_poly.entity_id
_entity_poly.type
_entity_poly.pdbx_seq_one_letter_code
_entity_poly.pdbx_strand_id
1 'polypeptide(L)' 'MYNYMPKLEQFFHYRHIDVTTLTELVVRWKPEVKMVREGESAHLALSDTHDSIKQLKHYRDVFIDV' A
#
# COMPACT_ATOMS: atom_id res chain seq x y z
N MET A 1 4.02 -16.82 -0.88
CA MET A 1 5.49 -16.93 -1.02
C MET A 1 6.04 -18.15 -0.28
N TYR A 2 5.71 -18.34 0.99
CA TYR A 2 6.11 -19.51 1.79
C TYR A 2 6.01 -20.88 1.08
N ASN A 3 4.86 -21.20 0.45
CA ASN A 3 4.65 -22.51 -0.19
C ASN A 3 5.43 -22.74 -1.49
N TYR A 4 5.78 -21.68 -2.22
CA TYR A 4 6.28 -21.80 -3.61
C TYR A 4 7.66 -21.15 -3.82
N MET A 5 8.06 -20.23 -2.95
CA MET A 5 9.30 -19.45 -3.03
C MET A 5 9.89 -19.19 -1.62
N PRO A 6 10.19 -20.24 -0.84
CA PRO A 6 10.64 -20.09 0.56
C PRO A 6 11.97 -19.35 0.69
N LYS A 7 12.91 -19.52 -0.24
CA LYS A 7 14.20 -18.80 -0.23
C LYS A 7 14.02 -17.28 -0.36
N LEU A 8 13.04 -16.85 -1.17
CA LEU A 8 12.73 -15.43 -1.35
C LEU A 8 12.00 -14.88 -0.11
N GLU A 9 11.12 -15.67 0.49
CA GLU A 9 10.42 -15.30 1.72
C GLU A 9 11.38 -15.05 2.88
N GLN A 10 12.38 -15.92 3.06
CA GLN A 10 13.42 -15.75 4.08
C GLN A 10 14.33 -14.53 3.87
N PHE A 11 14.39 -13.98 2.65
CA PHE A 11 15.16 -12.76 2.38
C PHE A 11 14.47 -11.51 2.94
N PHE A 12 13.14 -11.50 2.98
CA PHE A 12 12.39 -10.37 3.54
C PHE A 12 12.28 -10.49 5.07
N HIS A 13 12.10 -9.35 5.73
CA HIS A 13 11.75 -9.34 7.15
C HIS A 13 10.31 -9.89 7.33
N TYR A 14 10.03 -10.53 8.47
CA TYR A 14 8.70 -11.11 8.76
C TYR A 14 7.54 -10.09 8.81
N ARG A 15 7.86 -8.78 8.80
CA ARG A 15 6.86 -7.71 8.91
C ARG A 15 6.50 -7.22 7.52
N HIS A 16 5.20 -7.05 7.31
CA HIS A 16 4.67 -6.45 6.10
C HIS A 16 4.22 -5.01 6.39
N ILE A 17 4.36 -4.16 5.39
CA ILE A 17 3.73 -2.84 5.36
C ILE A 17 2.64 -2.92 4.31
N ASP A 18 1.40 -3.03 4.78
CA ASP A 18 0.23 -3.11 3.93
C ASP A 18 -0.45 -1.75 3.81
N VAL A 19 -0.40 -1.15 2.61
CA VAL A 19 -0.99 0.17 2.32
C VAL A 19 -2.52 0.14 2.44
N THR A 20 -3.15 -1.03 2.25
CA THR A 20 -4.60 -1.16 2.42
C THR A 20 -5.02 -1.05 3.88
N THR A 21 -4.17 -1.44 4.82
CA THR A 21 -4.40 -1.20 6.26
C THR A 21 -4.54 0.29 6.55
N LEU A 22 -3.65 1.11 5.99
CA LEU A 22 -3.76 2.58 6.09
C LEU A 22 -5.02 3.11 5.41
N THR A 23 -5.39 2.57 4.26
CA THR A 23 -6.62 2.95 3.56
C THR A 23 -7.86 2.72 4.43
N GLU A 24 -7.96 1.56 5.08
CA GLU A 24 -9.08 1.24 5.97
C GLU A 24 -9.11 2.13 7.23
N LEU A 25 -7.95 2.52 7.76
CA LEU A 25 -7.85 3.47 8.86
C LEU A 25 -8.27 4.89 8.44
N VAL A 26 -7.79 5.36 7.29
CA VAL A 26 -8.16 6.66 6.70
C VAL A 26 -9.67 6.74 6.50
N VAL A 27 -10.28 5.72 5.92
CA VAL A 27 -11.74 5.66 5.71
C VAL A 27 -12.53 5.85 7.00
N ARG A 28 -12.01 5.37 8.15
CA ARG A 28 -12.72 5.40 9.43
C ARG A 28 -12.39 6.62 10.29
N TRP A 29 -11.15 7.10 10.23
CA TRP A 29 -10.65 8.11 11.16
C TRP A 29 -10.45 9.48 10.52
N LYS A 30 -10.25 9.53 9.20
CA LYS A 30 -10.03 10.78 8.45
C LYS A 30 -10.51 10.66 7.00
N PRO A 31 -11.81 10.40 6.75
CA PRO A 31 -12.32 10.06 5.44
C PRO A 31 -12.08 11.14 4.37
N GLU A 32 -11.94 12.40 4.78
CA GLU A 32 -11.71 13.55 3.90
C GLU A 32 -10.35 13.52 3.18
N VAL A 33 -9.38 12.74 3.66
CA VAL A 33 -8.05 12.61 3.02
C VAL A 33 -7.90 11.32 2.21
N LYS A 34 -8.97 10.54 2.04
CA LYS A 34 -8.95 9.31 1.25
C LYS A 34 -8.50 9.60 -0.18
N MET A 35 -7.46 8.88 -0.63
CA MET A 35 -7.01 9.00 -2.01
C MET A 35 -8.01 8.33 -2.95
N VAL A 36 -8.52 9.08 -3.92
CA VAL A 36 -9.30 8.52 -5.04
C VAL A 36 -8.30 8.07 -6.10
N ARG A 37 -8.38 6.81 -6.52
CA ARG A 37 -7.58 6.30 -7.63
C ARG A 37 -8.20 6.84 -8.92
N GLU A 38 -7.50 7.74 -9.60
CA GLU A 38 -7.92 8.28 -10.89
C GLU A 38 -7.33 7.45 -12.03
N GLY A 39 -8.18 6.99 -12.96
CA GLY A 39 -7.78 6.21 -14.14
C GLY A 39 -7.99 4.70 -14.03
N GLU A 40 -7.99 4.03 -15.19
CA GLU A 40 -8.03 2.57 -15.27
C GLU A 40 -6.70 1.97 -14.80
N SER A 41 -6.74 0.89 -14.03
CA SER A 41 -5.52 0.13 -13.73
C SER A 41 -4.97 -0.43 -15.03
N ALA A 42 -3.67 -0.25 -15.26
CA ALA A 42 -2.98 -0.90 -16.37
C ALA A 42 -2.93 -2.44 -16.20
N HIS A 43 -3.38 -2.98 -15.07
CA HIS A 43 -3.35 -4.41 -14.71
C HIS A 43 -1.97 -5.07 -14.84
N LEU A 44 -0.92 -4.27 -14.68
CA LEU A 44 0.46 -4.71 -14.65
C LEU A 44 0.98 -4.63 -13.23
N ALA A 45 1.65 -5.70 -12.77
CA ALA A 45 2.22 -5.78 -11.42
C ALA A 45 3.15 -4.59 -11.08
N LEU A 46 3.91 -4.10 -12.06
CA LEU A 46 4.76 -2.92 -11.89
C LEU A 46 3.93 -1.64 -11.69
N SER A 47 2.85 -1.48 -12.45
CA SER A 47 1.94 -0.33 -12.31
C SER A 47 1.27 -0.34 -10.94
N ASP A 48 0.75 -1.49 -10.51
CA ASP A 48 0.09 -1.61 -9.20
C ASP A 48 1.07 -1.38 -8.03
N THR A 49 2.35 -1.76 -8.19
CA THR A 49 3.40 -1.43 -7.22
C THR A 49 3.63 0.08 -7.13
N HIS A 50 3.75 0.77 -8.27
CA HIS A 50 3.92 2.23 -8.30
C HIS A 50 2.71 2.97 -7.72
N ASP A 51 1.50 2.49 -7.99
CA ASP A 51 0.28 3.10 -7.45
C ASP A 51 0.19 2.92 -5.92
N SER A 52 0.58 1.75 -5.41
CA SER A 52 0.66 1.51 -3.96
C SER A 52 1.69 2.43 -3.28
N ILE A 53 2.85 2.65 -3.92
CA ILE A 53 3.88 3.59 -3.40
C ILE A 53 3.35 5.02 -3.38
N LYS A 54 2.67 5.47 -4.45
CA LYS A 54 2.07 6.81 -4.50
C LYS A 54 1.04 7.00 -3.39
N GLN A 55 0.18 6.00 -3.17
CA GLN A 55 -0.82 6.03 -2.12
C GLN A 55 -0.20 6.11 -0.71
N LEU A 56 0.86 5.33 -0.46
CA LEU A 56 1.57 5.39 0.81
C LEU A 56 2.21 6.77 1.04
N LYS A 57 2.79 7.39 0.00
CA LYS A 57 3.33 8.76 0.07
C LYS A 57 2.25 9.77 0.42
N HIS A 58 1.09 9.70 -0.24
CA HIS A 58 -0.05 10.57 0.07
C HIS A 58 -0.44 10.47 1.54
N TYR A 59 -0.70 9.26 2.05
CA TYR A 59 -1.08 9.08 3.47
C TYR A 59 0.00 9.50 4.46
N ARG A 60 1.28 9.35 4.10
CA ARG A 60 2.38 9.87 4.92
C ARG A 60 2.29 11.38 5.12
N ASP A 61 1.86 12.13 4.11
CA ASP A 61 1.84 13.59 4.16
C ASP A 61 0.56 14.15 4.82
N VAL A 62 -0.56 13.41 4.77
CA VAL A 62 -1.88 13.94 5.16
C VAL A 62 -2.58 13.19 6.31
N PHE A 63 -2.12 12.00 6.68
CA PHE A 63 -2.74 11.14 7.69
C PHE A 63 -1.80 10.75 8.84
N ILE A 64 -0.52 10.55 8.56
CA ILE A 64 0.46 10.15 9.57
C ILE A 64 1.19 11.38 10.10
N ASP A 65 1.20 11.56 11.42
CA ASP A 65 1.98 12.59 12.10
C ASP A 65 3.22 11.93 12.71
N VAL A 66 4.42 12.39 12.34
CA VAL A 66 5.72 11.81 12.78
C VAL A 66 6.58 12.87 13.45
#